data_AF-A0A432T6Y6-F1
#
_entry.id   AF-A0A432T6Y6-F1
#
_cell.length_a   1.000
_cell.length_b   1.000
_cell.length_c   1.000
_cell.angle_alpha   90.00
_cell.angle_beta   90.00
_cell.angle_gamma   90.00
#
_symmetry.space_group_name_H-M   'P 1'
#
loop_
_entity.id
_entity.type
_entity.pdbx_description
1 polymer ?
#
loop_
_entity_poly.entity_id
_entity_poly.type
_entity_poly.pdbx_seq_one_letter_code
_entity_poly.pdbx_strand_id
1 'polypeptide(L)'
;MRFYFFIIILFSQLSYADLNISQRVEQLISNFTDKNVTEEREKRRIKIEKSIKKIEELQSITLSKDNNKTAMDRNESELKKEKDELRLRALNLKRNTFLLKLKEVNRLLNEDNIWSKVYSNYETYNDLATRLMKIKKQILFLKNRYPLGNEEKEEKYKLTLKKYEDERATLRGKLAQLQEYKEDPFKKLLTYDEIGEVPMVRSPLDIIPAVSFSKKLNSVKEDYQGRYVSLTKNVNLLHEKENLLIDLIDLNISTQVYKDKLKDVSDKLRKYDQTLDIFKTTQSALEQKVVELKLQINDEIGKEIEKAIIIGSIILFLLLIFLFIKYIVKKYMSENELYYSTNKALNFTFITIVFFILLF
;
A
#
# COMPACT_ATOMS: atom_id res chain seq x y z
N MET A 1 -15.98 27.46 38.92
CA MET A 1 -16.18 26.08 38.41
C MET A 1 -16.86 26.07 37.03
N ARG A 2 -16.19 26.53 35.97
CA ARG A 2 -16.71 26.45 34.57
C ARG A 2 -15.59 26.32 33.54
N PHE A 3 -14.52 25.60 33.86
CA PHE A 3 -13.41 25.34 32.93
C PHE A 3 -13.03 23.85 32.77
N TYR A 4 -13.73 22.93 33.45
CA TYR A 4 -13.48 21.48 33.32
C TYR A 4 -14.50 20.75 32.43
N PHE A 5 -15.47 21.45 31.83
CA PHE A 5 -16.51 20.82 31.01
C PHE A 5 -16.27 20.88 29.49
N PHE A 6 -15.21 21.54 29.02
CA PHE A 6 -14.90 21.66 27.59
C PHE A 6 -13.80 20.72 27.09
N ILE A 7 -13.10 20.01 27.99
CA ILE A 7 -12.05 19.04 27.62
C ILE A 7 -12.62 17.63 27.37
N ILE A 8 -13.88 17.37 27.72
CA ILE A 8 -14.50 16.04 27.57
C ILE A 8 -15.23 15.86 26.23
N ILE A 9 -15.48 16.94 25.47
CA ILE A 9 -16.24 16.86 24.19
C ILE A 9 -15.32 16.80 22.96
N LEU A 10 -14.02 17.06 23.08
CA LEU A 10 -13.05 16.92 21.98
C LEU A 10 -12.40 15.54 21.88
N PHE A 11 -12.62 14.65 22.86
CA PHE A 11 -12.16 13.26 22.82
C PHE A 11 -13.18 12.26 22.28
N SER A 12 -14.42 12.69 21.99
CA SER A 12 -15.49 11.81 21.50
C SER A 12 -15.69 11.84 19.97
N GLN A 13 -14.86 12.57 19.21
CA GLN A 13 -14.97 12.64 17.74
C GLN A 13 -13.73 12.09 17.02
N LEU A 14 -12.65 11.73 17.73
CA LEU A 14 -11.46 11.09 17.14
C LEU A 14 -11.48 9.55 17.14
N SER A 15 -12.54 8.91 17.66
CA SER A 15 -12.64 7.43 17.71
C SER A 15 -13.62 6.80 16.71
N TYR A 16 -14.16 7.55 15.74
CA TYR A 16 -15.16 7.00 14.80
C TYR A 16 -14.66 6.76 13.37
N ALA A 17 -13.43 7.16 13.02
CA ALA A 17 -12.88 6.92 11.67
C ALA A 17 -12.08 5.61 11.54
N ASP A 18 -11.46 5.11 12.62
CA ASP A 18 -10.63 3.89 12.60
C ASP A 18 -11.45 2.58 12.71
N LEU A 19 -12.71 2.64 13.13
CA LEU A 19 -13.54 1.42 13.25
C LEU A 19 -14.01 0.87 11.90
N ASN A 20 -14.18 1.71 10.87
CA ASN A 20 -14.84 1.29 9.63
C ASN A 20 -13.89 0.54 8.67
N ILE A 21 -12.59 0.78 8.78
CA ILE A 21 -11.56 0.07 7.98
C ILE A 21 -11.25 -1.28 8.63
N SER A 22 -11.13 -1.34 9.96
CA SER A 22 -10.94 -2.60 10.68
C SER A 22 -12.10 -3.57 10.46
N GLN A 23 -13.35 -3.09 10.47
CA GLN A 23 -14.53 -3.93 10.23
C GLN A 23 -14.65 -4.41 8.78
N ARG A 24 -14.25 -3.60 7.79
CA ARG A 24 -14.19 -4.02 6.37
C ARG A 24 -13.08 -5.05 6.12
N VAL A 25 -11.95 -4.92 6.81
CA VAL A 25 -10.84 -5.87 6.75
C VAL A 25 -11.21 -7.17 7.46
N GLU A 26 -11.89 -7.12 8.61
CA GLU A 26 -12.45 -8.31 9.27
C GLU A 26 -13.53 -9.00 8.44
N GLN A 27 -14.41 -8.27 7.74
CA GLN A 27 -15.40 -8.85 6.83
C GLN A 27 -14.76 -9.48 5.57
N LEU A 28 -13.68 -8.89 5.05
CA LEU A 28 -12.91 -9.46 3.93
C LEU A 28 -12.15 -10.72 4.36
N ILE A 29 -11.61 -10.74 5.58
CA ILE A 29 -10.95 -11.91 6.16
C ILE A 29 -11.97 -13.00 6.51
N SER A 30 -13.15 -12.65 7.03
CA SER A 30 -14.21 -13.63 7.34
C SER A 30 -14.75 -14.31 6.09
N ASN A 31 -14.82 -13.60 4.96
CA ASN A 31 -15.26 -14.16 3.69
C ASN A 31 -14.24 -15.11 3.02
N PHE A 32 -12.96 -15.05 3.44
CA PHE A 32 -11.90 -15.95 2.97
C PHE A 32 -11.57 -17.09 3.94
N THR A 33 -12.25 -17.15 5.10
CA THR A 33 -11.96 -18.17 6.12
C THR A 33 -12.76 -19.44 5.84
N ASP A 34 -12.09 -20.48 5.39
CA ASP A 34 -12.63 -21.83 5.22
C ASP A 34 -13.38 -22.29 6.49
N LYS A 35 -14.66 -22.67 6.34
CA LYS A 35 -15.60 -23.02 7.42
C LYS A 35 -15.05 -24.15 8.32
N ASN A 36 -14.18 -25.00 7.78
CA ASN A 36 -13.52 -26.09 8.52
C ASN A 36 -12.44 -25.61 9.51
N VAL A 37 -11.78 -24.48 9.24
CA VAL A 37 -10.72 -23.93 10.12
C VAL A 37 -11.34 -23.27 11.36
N THR A 38 -12.55 -22.73 11.24
CA THR A 38 -13.27 -22.07 12.34
C THR A 38 -13.79 -23.08 13.37
N GLU A 39 -14.32 -24.23 12.92
CA GLU A 39 -14.74 -25.32 13.83
C GLU A 39 -13.58 -25.91 14.62
N GLU A 40 -12.41 -26.07 13.99
CA GLU A 40 -11.26 -26.65 14.67
C GLU A 40 -10.67 -25.71 15.73
N ARG A 41 -10.75 -24.39 15.49
CA ARG A 41 -10.38 -23.35 16.47
C ARG A 41 -11.34 -23.34 17.66
N GLU A 42 -12.63 -23.51 17.41
CA GLU A 42 -13.66 -23.53 18.46
C GLU A 42 -13.55 -24.76 19.36
N LYS A 43 -13.34 -25.95 18.76
CA LYS A 43 -13.04 -27.19 19.51
C LYS A 43 -11.81 -27.06 20.40
N ARG A 44 -10.78 -26.32 19.95
CA ARG A 44 -9.56 -26.04 20.73
C ARG A 44 -9.80 -25.02 21.85
N ARG A 45 -10.60 -23.96 21.63
CA ARG A 45 -11.00 -23.01 22.68
C ARG A 45 -11.77 -23.70 23.81
N ILE A 46 -12.75 -24.52 23.47
CA ILE A 46 -13.54 -25.30 24.45
C ILE A 46 -12.64 -26.23 25.28
N LYS A 47 -11.60 -26.81 24.66
CA LYS A 47 -10.62 -27.65 25.37
C LYS A 47 -9.76 -26.85 26.34
N ILE A 48 -9.37 -25.62 25.98
CA ILE A 48 -8.61 -24.71 26.83
C ILE A 48 -9.45 -24.26 28.02
N GLU A 49 -10.70 -23.86 27.78
CA GLU A 49 -11.62 -23.38 28.82
C GLU A 49 -11.96 -24.48 29.83
N LYS A 50 -12.17 -25.72 29.37
CA LYS A 50 -12.28 -26.89 30.26
C LYS A 50 -11.02 -27.14 31.09
N SER A 51 -9.84 -26.85 30.54
CA SER A 51 -8.58 -27.02 31.25
C SER A 51 -8.39 -25.92 32.31
N ILE A 52 -8.78 -24.68 32.02
CA ILE A 52 -8.77 -23.55 32.96
C ILE A 52 -9.74 -23.80 34.12
N LYS A 53 -10.97 -24.23 33.81
CA LYS A 53 -11.98 -24.53 34.83
C LYS A 53 -11.54 -25.65 35.78
N LYS A 54 -10.84 -26.66 35.26
CA LYS A 54 -10.24 -27.73 36.07
C LYS A 54 -9.11 -27.21 36.97
N ILE A 55 -8.34 -26.21 36.52
CA ILE A 55 -7.30 -25.56 37.33
C ILE A 55 -7.93 -24.75 38.48
N GLU A 56 -9.02 -24.02 38.22
CA GLU A 56 -9.76 -23.27 39.25
C GLU A 56 -10.40 -24.19 40.30
N GLU A 57 -10.93 -25.34 39.87
CA GLU A 57 -11.50 -26.36 40.76
C GLU A 57 -10.42 -27.05 41.63
N LEU A 58 -9.22 -27.27 41.10
CA LEU A 58 -8.08 -27.76 41.88
C LEU A 58 -7.55 -26.70 42.87
N GLN A 59 -7.68 -25.41 42.54
CA GLN A 59 -7.33 -24.31 43.44
C GLN A 59 -8.30 -24.19 44.63
N SER A 60 -9.61 -24.42 44.43
CA SER A 60 -10.59 -24.38 45.52
C SER A 60 -10.44 -25.55 46.50
N ILE A 61 -10.02 -26.73 46.02
CA ILE A 61 -9.74 -27.92 46.84
C ILE A 61 -8.48 -27.73 47.71
N THR A 62 -7.52 -26.91 47.25
CA THR A 62 -6.27 -26.63 47.97
C THR A 62 -6.48 -25.71 49.19
N LEU A 63 -7.56 -24.93 49.21
CA LEU A 63 -7.88 -24.00 50.31
C LEU A 63 -8.55 -24.66 51.52
N SER A 64 -8.91 -25.96 51.47
CA SER A 64 -9.82 -26.57 52.47
C SER A 64 -9.28 -27.78 53.25
N LYS A 65 -7.97 -28.09 53.26
CA LYS A 65 -7.47 -29.26 54.01
C LYS A 65 -6.15 -29.01 54.75
N ASP A 66 -6.28 -28.80 56.05
CA ASP A 66 -5.21 -28.87 57.05
C ASP A 66 -5.22 -30.24 57.75
N ASN A 67 -4.02 -30.74 58.10
CA ASN A 67 -3.67 -31.86 58.99
C ASN A 67 -3.29 -33.24 58.37
N ASN A 68 -2.04 -33.38 57.91
CA ASN A 68 -1.09 -34.45 58.35
C ASN A 68 0.27 -34.37 57.61
N LYS A 69 1.37 -34.21 58.35
CA LYS A 69 2.65 -33.63 57.87
C LYS A 69 3.56 -34.53 57.01
N THR A 70 3.44 -35.87 57.04
CA THR A 70 4.35 -36.77 56.29
C THR A 70 3.76 -37.32 54.98
N ALA A 71 2.44 -37.31 54.85
CA ALA A 71 1.74 -37.54 53.57
C ALA A 71 1.60 -36.24 52.75
N MET A 72 1.70 -35.07 53.42
CA MET A 72 1.67 -33.73 52.83
C MET A 72 2.83 -33.48 51.87
N ASP A 73 4.07 -33.78 52.24
CA ASP A 73 5.24 -33.48 51.40
C ASP A 73 5.27 -34.29 50.10
N ARG A 74 4.74 -35.53 50.12
CA ARG A 74 4.60 -36.36 48.91
C ARG A 74 3.46 -35.85 48.00
N ASN A 75 2.30 -35.53 48.58
CA ASN A 75 1.17 -34.97 47.83
C ASN A 75 1.45 -33.56 47.29
N GLU A 76 2.17 -32.73 48.04
CA GLU A 76 2.56 -31.37 47.61
C GLU A 76 3.63 -31.42 46.52
N SER A 77 4.56 -32.37 46.58
CA SER A 77 5.54 -32.63 45.52
C SER A 77 4.89 -33.16 44.24
N GLU A 78 3.92 -34.06 44.34
CA GLU A 78 3.14 -34.56 43.19
C GLU A 78 2.25 -33.47 42.58
N LEU A 79 1.57 -32.69 43.41
CA LEU A 79 0.76 -31.54 42.97
C LEU A 79 1.62 -30.46 42.30
N LYS A 80 2.83 -30.21 42.81
CA LYS A 80 3.79 -29.29 42.20
C LYS A 80 4.27 -29.80 40.84
N LYS A 81 4.57 -31.10 40.70
CA LYS A 81 4.91 -31.72 39.43
C LYS A 81 3.77 -31.64 38.42
N GLU A 82 2.54 -31.96 38.83
CA GLU A 82 1.36 -31.85 37.96
C GLU A 82 1.12 -30.40 37.51
N LYS A 83 1.28 -29.43 38.42
CA LYS A 83 1.18 -28.00 38.10
C LYS A 83 2.25 -27.55 37.11
N ASP A 84 3.48 -28.01 37.26
CA ASP A 84 4.58 -27.67 36.36
C ASP A 84 4.43 -28.35 34.99
N GLU A 85 3.90 -29.58 34.93
CA GLU A 85 3.50 -30.23 33.67
C GLU A 85 2.38 -29.47 32.96
N LEU A 86 1.35 -29.04 33.69
CA LEU A 86 0.25 -28.24 33.12
C LEU A 86 0.74 -26.89 32.60
N ARG A 87 1.65 -26.22 33.33
CA ARG A 87 2.33 -25.00 32.86
C ARG A 87 3.13 -25.26 31.59
N LEU A 88 3.89 -26.33 31.53
CA LEU A 88 4.67 -26.70 30.36
C LEU A 88 3.77 -27.02 29.15
N ARG A 89 2.63 -27.70 29.36
CA ARG A 89 1.62 -27.94 28.32
C ARG A 89 1.03 -26.63 27.81
N ALA A 90 0.65 -25.71 28.71
CA ALA A 90 0.13 -24.39 28.34
C ALA A 90 1.16 -23.58 27.52
N LEU A 91 2.43 -23.59 27.94
CA LEU A 91 3.52 -22.91 27.23
C LEU A 91 3.72 -23.48 25.82
N ASN A 92 3.72 -24.81 25.68
CA ASN A 92 3.83 -25.49 24.40
C ASN A 92 2.65 -25.19 23.47
N LEU A 93 1.42 -25.11 24.01
CA LEU A 93 0.24 -24.70 23.25
C LEU A 93 0.41 -23.27 22.74
N LYS A 94 0.78 -22.33 23.62
CA LYS A 94 1.03 -20.92 23.26
C LYS A 94 2.09 -20.81 22.17
N ARG A 95 3.23 -21.49 22.31
CA ARG A 95 4.28 -21.59 21.28
C ARG A 95 3.70 -22.06 19.94
N ASN A 96 2.97 -23.17 19.93
CA ASN A 96 2.40 -23.72 18.69
C ASN A 96 1.42 -22.74 18.03
N THR A 97 0.64 -21.98 18.82
CA THR A 97 -0.23 -20.94 18.26
C THR A 97 0.55 -19.82 17.59
N PHE A 98 1.64 -19.35 18.21
CA PHE A 98 2.51 -18.33 17.63
C PHE A 98 3.22 -18.82 16.37
N LEU A 99 3.67 -20.07 16.34
CA LEU A 99 4.26 -20.66 15.14
C LEU A 99 3.27 -20.75 13.98
N LEU A 100 2.00 -21.07 14.26
CA LEU A 100 0.95 -21.08 13.24
C LEU A 100 0.67 -19.67 12.71
N LYS A 101 0.55 -18.66 13.59
CA LYS A 101 0.41 -17.26 13.19
C LYS A 101 1.61 -16.79 12.36
N LEU A 102 2.83 -17.08 12.82
CA LEU A 102 4.05 -16.72 12.12
C LEU A 102 4.12 -17.37 10.72
N LYS A 103 3.67 -18.62 10.58
CA LYS A 103 3.57 -19.28 9.27
C LYS A 103 2.60 -18.53 8.35
N GLU A 104 1.45 -18.11 8.87
CA GLU A 104 0.45 -17.37 8.12
C GLU A 104 0.95 -15.98 7.70
N VAL A 105 1.54 -15.22 8.62
CA VAL A 105 2.14 -13.92 8.31
C VAL A 105 3.23 -14.06 7.24
N ASN A 106 4.08 -15.09 7.33
CA ASN A 106 5.08 -15.36 6.29
C ASN A 106 4.44 -15.72 4.94
N ARG A 107 3.31 -16.45 4.94
CA ARG A 107 2.55 -16.75 3.72
C ARG A 107 2.06 -15.45 3.08
N LEU A 108 1.39 -14.59 3.85
CA LEU A 108 0.86 -13.30 3.39
C LEU A 108 1.95 -12.32 2.91
N LEU A 109 3.13 -12.34 3.54
CA LEU A 109 4.29 -11.53 3.10
C LEU A 109 4.92 -12.04 1.80
N ASN A 110 4.78 -13.34 1.51
CA ASN A 110 5.32 -13.99 0.32
C ASN A 110 4.31 -14.05 -0.84
N GLU A 111 3.01 -13.87 -0.58
CA GLU A 111 1.98 -13.74 -1.62
C GLU A 111 2.21 -12.48 -2.44
N ASP A 112 2.61 -12.66 -3.70
CA ASP A 112 2.77 -11.67 -4.78
C ASP A 112 2.86 -10.19 -4.35
N ASN A 113 3.79 -9.89 -3.45
CA ASN A 113 3.92 -8.57 -2.87
C ASN A 113 5.04 -7.80 -3.55
N ILE A 114 4.68 -6.75 -4.29
CA ILE A 114 5.62 -5.88 -5.00
C ILE A 114 6.66 -5.27 -4.04
N TRP A 115 6.26 -4.91 -2.82
CA TRP A 115 7.16 -4.34 -1.81
C TRP A 115 8.24 -5.34 -1.39
N SER A 116 7.83 -6.56 -1.07
CA SER A 116 8.75 -7.64 -0.72
C SER A 116 9.72 -7.95 -1.86
N LYS A 117 9.24 -7.96 -3.12
CA LYS A 117 10.06 -8.19 -4.32
C LYS A 117 11.11 -7.08 -4.52
N VAL A 118 10.69 -5.82 -4.42
CA VAL A 118 11.56 -4.66 -4.56
C VAL A 118 12.62 -4.63 -3.45
N TYR A 119 12.24 -4.93 -2.21
CA TYR A 119 13.21 -5.01 -1.12
C TYR A 119 14.19 -6.19 -1.29
N SER A 120 13.72 -7.34 -1.78
CA SER A 120 14.58 -8.50 -2.07
C SER A 120 15.65 -8.18 -3.13
N ASN A 121 15.32 -7.36 -4.15
CA ASN A 121 16.29 -6.87 -5.11
C ASN A 121 17.38 -6.00 -4.45
N TYR A 122 17.00 -5.20 -3.45
CA TYR A 122 17.95 -4.41 -2.66
C TYR A 122 18.84 -5.26 -1.75
N GLU A 123 18.29 -6.25 -1.06
CA GLU A 123 19.09 -7.23 -0.30
C GLU A 123 20.10 -7.94 -1.22
N THR A 124 19.63 -8.40 -2.38
CA THR A 124 20.48 -9.03 -3.40
C THR A 124 21.59 -8.08 -3.88
N TYR A 125 21.28 -6.80 -4.11
CA TYR A 125 22.27 -5.80 -4.46
C TYR A 125 23.37 -5.68 -3.38
N ASN A 126 22.97 -5.53 -2.11
CA ASN A 126 23.91 -5.38 -0.99
C ASN A 126 24.81 -6.60 -0.80
N ASP A 127 24.24 -7.80 -0.95
CA ASP A 127 24.98 -9.05 -0.91
C ASP A 127 26.02 -9.14 -2.03
N LEU A 128 25.62 -8.83 -3.26
CA LEU A 128 26.52 -8.81 -4.42
C LEU A 128 27.61 -7.75 -4.26
N ALA A 129 27.28 -6.57 -3.72
CA ALA A 129 28.24 -5.50 -3.45
C ALA A 129 29.28 -5.92 -2.41
N THR A 130 28.82 -6.58 -1.34
CA THR A 130 29.69 -7.14 -0.29
C THR A 130 30.62 -8.23 -0.84
N ARG A 131 30.08 -9.14 -1.66
CA ARG A 131 30.88 -10.17 -2.36
C ARG A 131 31.91 -9.54 -3.29
N LEU A 132 31.53 -8.54 -4.08
CA LEU A 132 32.44 -7.82 -4.97
C LEU A 132 33.59 -7.17 -4.18
N MET A 133 33.30 -6.60 -3.00
CA MET A 133 34.33 -6.05 -2.13
C MET A 133 35.32 -7.13 -1.65
N LYS A 134 34.83 -8.31 -1.26
CA LYS A 134 35.68 -9.44 -0.85
C LYS A 134 36.56 -9.93 -2.01
N ILE A 135 36.00 -10.08 -3.22
CA ILE A 135 36.75 -10.49 -4.42
C ILE A 135 37.82 -9.46 -4.79
N LYS A 136 37.51 -8.16 -4.74
CA LYS A 136 38.50 -7.10 -4.98
C LYS A 136 39.68 -7.18 -4.00
N LYS A 137 39.40 -7.44 -2.71
CA LYS A 137 40.45 -7.64 -1.69
C LYS A 137 41.30 -8.88 -1.98
N GLN A 138 40.69 -9.98 -2.38
CA GLN A 138 41.41 -11.22 -2.75
C GLN A 138 42.31 -11.02 -3.97
N ILE A 139 41.83 -10.32 -5.00
CA ILE A 139 42.64 -9.96 -6.17
C ILE A 139 43.84 -9.11 -5.75
N LEU A 140 43.64 -8.09 -4.91
CA LEU A 140 44.72 -7.23 -4.44
C LEU A 140 45.76 -8.04 -3.64
N PHE A 141 45.31 -8.91 -2.74
CA PHE A 141 46.18 -9.77 -1.95
C PHE A 141 47.00 -10.72 -2.82
N LEU A 142 46.39 -11.33 -3.84
CA LEU A 142 47.09 -12.21 -4.78
C LEU A 142 48.14 -11.44 -5.58
N LYS A 143 47.79 -10.26 -6.12
CA LYS A 143 48.72 -9.42 -6.89
C LYS A 143 49.96 -9.03 -6.06
N ASN A 144 49.79 -8.84 -4.75
CA ASN A 144 50.88 -8.51 -3.84
C ASN A 144 51.75 -9.72 -3.44
N ARG A 145 51.36 -10.96 -3.76
CA ARG A 145 52.07 -12.20 -3.42
C ARG A 145 52.42 -13.02 -4.65
N TYR A 146 52.95 -12.38 -5.67
CA TYR A 146 53.36 -13.04 -6.90
C TYR A 146 54.43 -14.13 -6.61
N PRO A 147 54.21 -15.39 -7.02
CA PRO A 147 55.19 -16.46 -6.79
C PRO A 147 56.40 -16.29 -7.71
N LEU A 148 57.61 -16.31 -7.16
CA LEU A 148 58.87 -16.25 -7.91
C LEU A 148 59.50 -17.65 -8.03
N GLY A 149 60.06 -17.97 -9.21
CA GLY A 149 61.01 -19.08 -9.38
C GLY A 149 60.42 -20.50 -9.52
N ASN A 150 59.12 -20.66 -9.79
CA ASN A 150 58.50 -21.96 -10.08
C ASN A 150 57.33 -21.79 -11.07
N GLU A 151 57.44 -22.42 -12.24
CA GLU A 151 56.48 -22.31 -13.35
C GLU A 151 55.08 -22.84 -12.99
N GLU A 152 54.98 -23.97 -12.31
CA GLU A 152 53.71 -24.55 -11.85
C GLU A 152 52.98 -23.61 -10.88
N LYS A 153 53.73 -22.96 -9.96
CA LYS A 153 53.18 -21.97 -9.03
C LYS A 153 52.70 -20.72 -9.77
N GLU A 154 53.41 -20.30 -10.80
CA GLU A 154 53.04 -19.15 -11.63
C GLU A 154 51.76 -19.43 -12.44
N GLU A 155 51.64 -20.60 -13.04
CA GLU A 155 50.45 -21.01 -13.79
C GLU A 155 49.23 -21.08 -12.87
N LYS A 156 49.36 -21.72 -11.71
CA LYS A 156 48.29 -21.79 -10.70
C LYS A 156 47.87 -20.40 -10.21
N TYR A 157 48.83 -19.50 -10.03
CA TYR A 157 48.56 -18.09 -9.71
C TYR A 157 47.75 -17.41 -10.81
N LYS A 158 48.18 -17.51 -12.08
CA LYS A 158 47.48 -16.91 -13.23
C LYS A 158 46.05 -17.41 -13.34
N LEU A 159 45.83 -18.72 -13.18
CA LEU A 159 44.51 -19.34 -13.25
C LEU A 159 43.59 -18.89 -12.10
N THR A 160 44.13 -18.82 -10.88
CA THR A 160 43.40 -18.32 -9.70
C THR A 160 43.04 -16.84 -9.85
N LEU A 161 43.98 -16.02 -10.31
CA LEU A 161 43.75 -14.60 -10.56
C LEU A 161 42.68 -14.40 -11.65
N LYS A 162 42.75 -15.15 -12.74
CA LYS A 162 41.76 -15.11 -13.83
C LYS A 162 40.36 -15.47 -13.32
N LYS A 163 40.23 -16.54 -12.53
CA LYS A 163 38.95 -16.92 -11.89
C LYS A 163 38.35 -15.76 -11.08
N TYR A 164 39.14 -15.09 -10.25
CA TYR A 164 38.66 -13.96 -9.46
C TYR A 164 38.32 -12.74 -10.31
N GLU A 165 39.06 -12.47 -11.38
CA GLU A 165 38.78 -11.41 -12.34
C GLU A 165 37.47 -11.66 -13.12
N ASP A 166 37.22 -12.90 -13.54
CA ASP A 166 35.98 -13.32 -14.21
C ASP A 166 34.77 -13.24 -13.26
N GLU A 167 34.94 -13.66 -12.00
CA GLU A 167 33.92 -13.50 -10.96
C GLU A 167 33.63 -12.01 -10.69
N ARG A 168 34.67 -11.17 -10.62
CA ARG A 168 34.53 -9.73 -10.47
C ARG A 168 33.74 -9.11 -11.63
N ALA A 169 34.01 -9.51 -12.86
CA ALA A 169 33.30 -9.03 -14.05
C ALA A 169 31.81 -9.45 -14.00
N THR A 170 31.54 -10.70 -13.64
CA THR A 170 30.17 -11.22 -13.48
C THR A 170 29.39 -10.47 -12.40
N LEU A 171 30.00 -10.26 -11.23
CA LEU A 171 29.38 -9.52 -10.12
C LEU A 171 29.10 -8.06 -10.50
N ARG A 172 29.99 -7.41 -11.25
CA ARG A 172 29.74 -6.06 -11.79
C ARG A 172 28.56 -6.03 -12.75
N GLY A 173 28.47 -7.00 -13.66
CA GLY A 173 27.33 -7.11 -14.58
C GLY A 173 25.99 -7.25 -13.85
N LYS A 174 25.93 -8.13 -12.84
CA LYS A 174 24.73 -8.30 -12.00
C LYS A 174 24.38 -7.05 -11.20
N LEU A 175 25.36 -6.35 -10.65
CA LEU A 175 25.14 -5.09 -9.92
C LEU A 175 24.63 -3.97 -10.83
N ALA A 176 25.07 -3.91 -12.08
CA ALA A 176 24.56 -2.93 -13.05
C ALA A 176 23.05 -3.11 -13.32
N GLN A 177 22.58 -4.36 -13.37
CA GLN A 177 21.15 -4.67 -13.54
C GLN A 177 20.29 -4.26 -12.34
N LEU A 178 20.88 -4.20 -11.14
CA LEU A 178 20.19 -3.87 -9.89
C LEU A 178 20.50 -2.45 -9.38
N GLN A 179 21.16 -1.62 -10.19
CA GLN A 179 21.67 -0.32 -9.78
C GLN A 179 20.56 0.62 -9.27
N GLU A 180 19.34 0.48 -9.80
CA GLU A 180 18.19 1.28 -9.41
C GLU A 180 17.74 1.08 -7.95
N TYR A 181 18.11 -0.05 -7.32
CA TYR A 181 17.71 -0.36 -5.94
C TYR A 181 18.76 0.08 -4.90
N LYS A 182 19.95 0.53 -5.33
CA LYS A 182 21.14 0.74 -4.48
C LYS A 182 20.89 1.62 -3.24
N GLU A 183 20.21 2.74 -3.41
CA GLU A 183 20.12 3.79 -2.37
C GLU A 183 18.74 3.83 -1.74
N ASP A 184 17.72 3.92 -2.58
CA ASP A 184 16.31 3.88 -2.19
C ASP A 184 15.57 2.81 -2.99
N PRO A 185 15.36 1.60 -2.41
CA PRO A 185 14.66 0.53 -3.10
C PRO A 185 13.26 0.91 -3.58
N PHE A 186 12.57 1.77 -2.82
CA PHE A 186 11.16 2.05 -3.04
C PHE A 186 10.91 3.29 -3.90
N LYS A 187 11.96 4.01 -4.30
CA LYS A 187 11.87 5.27 -5.03
C LYS A 187 10.85 5.25 -6.18
N LYS A 188 10.89 4.24 -7.04
CA LYS A 188 9.95 4.11 -8.17
C LYS A 188 8.50 3.92 -7.75
N LEU A 189 8.27 3.24 -6.62
CA LEU A 189 6.93 3.01 -6.09
C LEU A 189 6.40 4.24 -5.33
N LEU A 190 7.30 5.09 -4.83
CA LEU A 190 6.98 6.35 -4.15
C LEU A 190 6.63 7.49 -5.11
N THR A 191 6.98 7.37 -6.39
CA THR A 191 6.68 8.39 -7.41
C THR A 191 5.33 8.14 -8.06
N TYR A 192 4.51 9.18 -8.16
CA TYR A 192 3.29 9.18 -8.97
C TYR A 192 3.57 9.74 -10.37
N ASP A 193 2.71 9.42 -11.34
CA ASP A 193 2.86 9.86 -12.73
C ASP A 193 2.71 11.38 -12.87
N GLU A 194 3.45 11.98 -13.81
CA GLU A 194 3.34 13.41 -14.06
C GLU A 194 1.91 13.81 -14.46
N ILE A 195 1.37 14.72 -13.66
CA ILE A 195 -0.01 15.21 -13.80
C ILE A 195 -0.19 15.98 -15.12
N GLY A 196 0.89 16.49 -15.72
CA GLY A 196 0.86 17.28 -16.97
C GLY A 196 0.41 18.72 -16.73
N GLU A 197 0.24 19.48 -17.81
CA GLU A 197 -0.21 20.87 -17.73
C GLU A 197 -1.72 20.97 -17.50
N VAL A 198 -2.11 21.92 -16.66
CA VAL A 198 -3.53 22.21 -16.39
C VAL A 198 -4.14 22.85 -17.64
N PRO A 199 -5.19 22.25 -18.25
CA PRO A 199 -5.84 22.84 -19.41
C PRO A 199 -6.58 24.12 -19.00
N MET A 200 -6.44 25.18 -19.80
CA MET A 200 -7.21 26.41 -19.60
C MET A 200 -8.59 26.28 -20.25
N VAL A 201 -9.66 26.64 -19.54
CA VAL A 201 -11.01 26.66 -20.11
C VAL A 201 -11.33 28.07 -20.60
N ARG A 202 -11.09 28.36 -21.88
CA ARG A 202 -11.33 29.69 -22.48
C ARG A 202 -12.58 29.74 -23.35
N SER A 203 -13.07 28.57 -23.74
CA SER A 203 -14.25 28.39 -24.57
C SER A 203 -15.03 27.16 -24.12
N PRO A 204 -16.32 27.04 -24.49
CA PRO A 204 -17.12 25.85 -24.19
C PRO A 204 -16.52 24.53 -24.73
N LEU A 205 -15.72 24.58 -25.81
CA LEU A 205 -15.07 23.39 -26.36
C LEU A 205 -13.91 22.91 -25.48
N ASP A 206 -13.29 23.80 -24.71
CA ASP A 206 -12.18 23.49 -23.79
C ASP A 206 -12.64 22.72 -22.54
N ILE A 207 -13.95 22.60 -22.32
CA ILE A 207 -14.51 21.78 -21.24
C ILE A 207 -14.09 20.31 -21.40
N ILE A 208 -13.98 19.81 -22.63
CA ILE A 208 -13.64 18.40 -22.89
C ILE A 208 -12.24 18.05 -22.36
N PRO A 209 -11.15 18.75 -22.73
CA PRO A 209 -9.84 18.48 -22.17
C PRO A 209 -9.78 18.73 -20.65
N ALA A 210 -10.52 19.70 -20.13
CA ALA A 210 -10.60 19.97 -18.68
C ALA A 210 -11.22 18.82 -17.88
N VAL A 211 -12.33 18.25 -18.38
CA VAL A 211 -12.96 17.06 -17.79
C VAL A 211 -12.04 15.85 -17.89
N SER A 212 -11.37 15.66 -19.03
CA SER A 212 -10.40 14.57 -19.22
C SER A 212 -9.24 14.67 -18.21
N PHE A 213 -8.71 15.87 -18.01
CA PHE A 213 -7.67 16.13 -17.02
C PHE A 213 -8.16 15.85 -15.59
N SER A 214 -9.38 16.25 -15.23
CA SER A 214 -9.98 15.93 -13.92
C SER A 214 -10.11 14.43 -13.67
N LYS A 215 -10.39 13.63 -14.71
CA LYS A 215 -10.37 12.16 -14.64
C LYS A 215 -8.95 11.63 -14.46
N LYS A 216 -7.97 12.17 -15.18
CA LYS A 216 -6.55 11.82 -15.01
C LYS A 216 -6.08 12.08 -13.57
N LEU A 217 -6.42 13.23 -12.98
CA LEU A 217 -6.12 13.55 -11.59
C LEU A 217 -6.65 12.50 -10.61
N ASN A 218 -7.89 12.03 -10.82
CA ASN A 218 -8.46 10.96 -10.00
C ASN A 218 -7.70 9.65 -10.17
N SER A 219 -7.41 9.26 -11.41
CA SER A 219 -6.70 8.01 -11.68
C SER A 219 -5.31 8.01 -11.03
N VAL A 220 -4.58 9.13 -11.11
CA VAL A 220 -3.27 9.28 -10.46
C VAL A 220 -3.40 9.20 -8.94
N LYS A 221 -4.40 9.87 -8.35
CA LYS A 221 -4.68 9.79 -6.91
C LYS A 221 -5.03 8.37 -6.46
N GLU A 222 -5.93 7.70 -7.16
CA GLU A 222 -6.41 6.37 -6.81
C GLU A 222 -5.30 5.32 -6.92
N ASP A 223 -4.49 5.38 -7.97
CA ASP A 223 -3.32 4.52 -8.12
C ASP A 223 -2.30 4.72 -6.98
N TYR A 224 -1.99 5.98 -6.67
CA TYR A 224 -1.06 6.31 -5.58
C TYR A 224 -1.59 5.86 -4.22
N GLN A 225 -2.89 6.07 -3.96
CA GLN A 225 -3.57 5.62 -2.75
C GLN A 225 -3.59 4.08 -2.65
N GLY A 226 -3.81 3.37 -3.75
CA GLY A 226 -3.76 1.91 -3.80
C GLY A 226 -2.39 1.37 -3.38
N ARG A 227 -1.31 2.00 -3.88
CA ARG A 227 0.07 1.69 -3.47
C ARG A 227 0.31 2.00 -2.00
N TYR A 228 -0.16 3.14 -1.49
CA TYR A 228 -0.08 3.49 -0.06
C TYR A 228 -0.74 2.44 0.85
N VAL A 229 -1.97 2.03 0.53
CA VAL A 229 -2.71 1.01 1.29
C VAL A 229 -1.97 -0.34 1.25
N SER A 230 -1.45 -0.71 0.08
CA SER A 230 -0.65 -1.93 -0.10
C SER A 230 0.62 -1.92 0.76
N LEU A 231 1.35 -0.80 0.79
CA LEU A 231 2.53 -0.65 1.64
C LEU A 231 2.16 -0.76 3.12
N THR A 232 1.14 -0.01 3.55
CA THR A 232 0.64 -0.02 4.94
C THR A 232 0.31 -1.44 5.39
N LYS A 233 -0.37 -2.22 4.54
CA LYS A 233 -0.65 -3.64 4.82
C LYS A 233 0.63 -4.45 5.00
N ASN A 234 1.63 -4.28 4.15
CA ASN A 234 2.91 -4.99 4.26
C ASN A 234 3.66 -4.61 5.55
N VAL A 235 3.71 -3.32 5.88
CA VAL A 235 4.33 -2.81 7.11
C VAL A 235 3.64 -3.41 8.36
N ASN A 236 2.31 -3.43 8.39
CA ASN A 236 1.57 -4.03 9.50
C ASN A 236 1.87 -5.52 9.67
N LEU A 237 1.99 -6.28 8.57
CA LEU A 237 2.38 -7.69 8.62
C LEU A 237 3.82 -7.89 9.11
N LEU A 238 4.74 -6.97 8.78
CA LEU A 238 6.10 -7.01 9.29
C LEU A 238 6.16 -6.70 10.80
N HIS A 239 5.38 -5.73 11.29
CA HIS A 239 5.23 -5.46 12.73
C HIS A 239 4.60 -6.65 13.46
N GLU A 240 3.58 -7.30 12.88
CA GLU A 240 3.01 -8.53 13.45
C GLU A 240 4.07 -9.64 13.53
N LYS A 241 4.87 -9.81 12.48
CA LYS A 241 5.98 -10.77 12.47
C LYS A 241 7.02 -10.46 13.54
N GLU A 242 7.39 -9.20 13.73
CA GLU A 242 8.32 -8.75 14.76
C GLU A 242 7.81 -9.12 16.16
N ASN A 243 6.57 -8.75 16.46
CA ASN A 243 5.92 -9.05 17.74
C ASN A 243 5.83 -10.56 18.01
N LEU A 244 5.47 -11.36 17.02
CA LEU A 244 5.43 -12.82 17.14
C LEU A 244 6.82 -13.42 17.41
N LEU A 245 7.89 -12.83 16.88
CA LEU A 245 9.26 -13.28 17.14
C LEU A 245 9.71 -12.92 18.55
N ILE A 246 9.36 -11.73 19.04
CA ILE A 246 9.58 -11.31 20.44
C ILE A 246 8.86 -12.26 21.39
N ASP A 247 7.57 -12.50 21.14
CA ASP A 247 6.74 -13.45 21.89
C ASP A 247 7.35 -14.86 21.93
N LEU A 248 7.94 -15.34 20.83
CA LEU A 248 8.60 -16.65 20.77
C LEU A 248 9.93 -16.69 21.55
N ILE A 249 10.68 -15.58 21.55
CA ILE A 249 11.92 -15.43 22.32
C ILE A 249 11.62 -15.45 23.81
N ASP A 250 10.56 -14.76 24.24
CA ASP A 250 10.14 -14.68 25.65
C ASP A 250 9.70 -16.03 26.23
N LEU A 251 9.22 -16.95 25.36
CA LEU A 251 8.91 -18.33 25.75
C LEU A 251 10.17 -19.21 25.97
N ASN A 252 11.37 -18.67 25.75
CA ASN A 252 12.69 -19.24 26.08
C ASN A 252 12.98 -20.65 25.49
N ILE A 253 12.45 -20.95 24.30
CA ILE A 253 12.67 -22.21 23.58
C ILE A 253 13.30 -21.90 22.21
N SER A 254 14.52 -22.41 21.94
CA SER A 254 15.24 -22.26 20.65
C SER A 254 15.57 -20.80 20.27
N THR A 255 16.17 -20.08 21.21
CA THR A 255 16.23 -18.60 21.24
C THR A 255 17.10 -17.97 20.16
N GLN A 256 18.19 -18.61 19.70
CA GLN A 256 19.16 -17.94 18.82
C GLN A 256 18.62 -17.72 17.40
N VAL A 257 17.93 -18.71 16.83
CA VAL A 257 17.35 -18.62 15.48
C VAL A 257 16.29 -17.52 15.40
N TYR A 258 15.50 -17.34 16.46
CA TYR A 258 14.49 -16.29 16.50
C TYR A 258 15.10 -14.90 16.72
N LYS A 259 16.20 -14.79 17.49
CA LYS A 259 16.94 -13.54 17.65
C LYS A 259 17.54 -13.05 16.32
N ASP A 260 18.14 -13.94 15.54
CA ASP A 260 18.71 -13.56 14.25
C ASP A 260 17.61 -13.12 13.26
N LYS A 261 16.47 -13.82 13.26
CA LYS A 261 15.29 -13.44 12.45
C LYS A 261 14.67 -12.13 12.91
N LEU A 262 14.62 -11.88 14.21
CA LEU A 262 14.10 -10.63 14.77
C LEU A 262 14.95 -9.46 14.28
N LYS A 263 16.28 -9.59 14.36
CA LYS A 263 17.20 -8.57 13.86
C LYS A 263 16.97 -8.24 12.38
N ASP A 264 16.84 -9.27 11.53
CA ASP A 264 16.53 -9.09 10.10
C ASP A 264 15.22 -8.33 9.87
N VAL A 265 14.15 -8.72 10.59
CA VAL A 265 12.83 -8.08 10.50
C VAL A 265 12.88 -6.64 11.00
N SER A 266 13.55 -6.35 12.11
CA SER A 266 13.68 -4.98 12.64
C SER A 266 14.50 -4.08 11.70
N ASP A 267 15.59 -4.59 11.11
CA ASP A 267 16.38 -3.83 10.13
C ASP A 267 15.57 -3.51 8.87
N LYS A 268 14.73 -4.46 8.43
CA LYS A 268 13.77 -4.30 7.33
C LYS A 268 12.71 -3.26 7.68
N LEU A 269 12.05 -3.39 8.83
CA LEU A 269 11.02 -2.47 9.31
C LEU A 269 11.49 -1.02 9.33
N ARG A 270 12.72 -0.74 9.79
CA ARG A 270 13.27 0.62 9.76
C ARG A 270 13.20 1.27 8.39
N LYS A 271 13.51 0.54 7.30
CA LYS A 271 13.43 1.10 5.94
C LYS A 271 11.97 1.23 5.49
N TYR A 272 11.13 0.26 5.82
CA TYR A 272 9.71 0.25 5.47
C TYR A 272 8.91 1.36 6.17
N ASP A 273 9.13 1.59 7.46
CA ASP A 273 8.49 2.66 8.23
C ASP A 273 8.92 4.05 7.71
N GLN A 274 10.22 4.25 7.46
CA GLN A 274 10.72 5.47 6.82
C GLN A 274 10.04 5.73 5.46
N THR A 275 9.86 4.67 4.68
CA THR A 275 9.19 4.73 3.39
C THR A 275 7.71 5.07 3.55
N LEU A 276 7.03 4.47 4.53
CA LEU A 276 5.63 4.72 4.83
C LEU A 276 5.38 6.17 5.27
N ASP A 277 6.28 6.75 6.07
CA ASP A 277 6.18 8.15 6.50
C ASP A 277 6.31 9.13 5.32
N ILE A 278 7.27 8.87 4.42
CA ILE A 278 7.44 9.64 3.18
C ILE A 278 6.19 9.49 2.30
N PHE A 279 5.70 8.26 2.14
CA PHE A 279 4.51 7.96 1.34
C PHE A 279 3.29 8.71 1.90
N LYS A 280 3.05 8.63 3.21
CA LYS A 280 1.92 9.29 3.88
C LYS A 280 1.92 10.80 3.65
N THR A 281 3.08 11.44 3.80
CA THR A 281 3.22 12.89 3.59
C THR A 281 2.95 13.25 2.12
N THR A 282 3.52 12.47 1.19
CA THR A 282 3.33 12.68 -0.25
C THR A 282 1.89 12.43 -0.68
N GLN A 283 1.22 11.42 -0.12
CA GLN A 283 -0.18 11.10 -0.36
C GLN A 283 -1.07 12.27 0.07
N SER A 284 -0.83 12.82 1.26
CA SER A 284 -1.59 13.96 1.76
C SER A 284 -1.40 15.20 0.88
N ALA A 285 -0.16 15.48 0.46
CA ALA A 285 0.13 16.58 -0.46
C ALA A 285 -0.52 16.39 -1.84
N LEU A 286 -0.50 15.17 -2.39
CA LEU A 286 -1.15 14.83 -3.66
C LEU A 286 -2.67 15.01 -3.56
N GLU A 287 -3.28 14.56 -2.46
CA GLU A 287 -4.72 14.70 -2.23
C GLU A 287 -5.14 16.16 -2.19
N GLN A 288 -4.40 17.02 -1.48
CA GLN A 288 -4.65 18.45 -1.43
C GLN A 288 -4.51 19.08 -2.82
N LYS A 289 -3.42 18.76 -3.53
CA LYS A 289 -3.17 19.27 -4.89
C LYS A 289 -4.28 18.86 -5.87
N VAL A 290 -4.76 17.63 -5.81
CA VAL A 290 -5.87 17.15 -6.66
C VAL A 290 -7.16 17.88 -6.34
N VAL A 291 -7.45 18.13 -5.06
CA VAL A 291 -8.62 18.91 -4.64
C VAL A 291 -8.53 20.35 -5.17
N GLU A 292 -7.39 21.01 -4.99
CA GLU A 292 -7.14 22.38 -5.47
C GLU A 292 -7.34 22.49 -6.98
N LEU A 293 -6.65 21.65 -7.76
CA LEU A 293 -6.74 21.67 -9.21
C LEU A 293 -8.16 21.39 -9.72
N LYS A 294 -8.89 20.49 -9.05
CA LYS A 294 -10.28 20.20 -9.40
C LYS A 294 -11.22 21.36 -9.09
N LEU A 295 -11.02 22.04 -7.97
CA LEU A 295 -11.81 23.23 -7.63
C LEU A 295 -11.61 24.32 -8.69
N GLN A 296 -10.35 24.57 -9.07
CA GLN A 296 -10.03 25.53 -10.12
C GLN A 296 -10.70 25.14 -11.45
N ILE A 297 -10.52 23.90 -11.91
CA ILE A 297 -11.10 23.43 -13.17
C ILE A 297 -12.62 23.48 -13.15
N ASN A 298 -13.25 23.09 -12.04
CA ASN A 298 -14.71 23.11 -11.94
C ASN A 298 -15.27 24.53 -11.96
N ASP A 299 -14.58 25.50 -11.36
CA ASP A 299 -14.94 26.91 -11.41
C ASP A 299 -14.82 27.47 -12.85
N GLU A 300 -13.73 27.16 -13.55
CA GLU A 300 -13.53 27.53 -14.95
C GLU A 300 -14.59 26.90 -15.87
N ILE A 301 -14.87 25.60 -15.70
CA ILE A 301 -15.94 24.91 -16.43
C ILE A 301 -17.29 25.55 -16.16
N GLY A 302 -17.61 25.86 -14.89
CA GLY A 302 -18.88 26.46 -14.51
C GLY A 302 -19.15 27.77 -15.25
N LYS A 303 -18.15 28.66 -15.29
CA LYS A 303 -18.24 29.95 -15.99
C LYS A 303 -18.46 29.76 -17.50
N GLU A 304 -17.76 28.82 -18.13
CA GLU A 304 -17.92 28.58 -19.57
C GLU A 304 -19.23 27.88 -19.90
N ILE A 305 -19.78 27.05 -19.01
CA ILE A 305 -21.14 26.49 -19.16
C ILE A 305 -22.19 27.60 -19.11
N GLU A 306 -22.10 28.54 -18.17
CA GLU A 306 -23.02 29.68 -18.09
C GLU A 306 -23.01 30.49 -19.40
N LYS A 307 -21.83 30.81 -19.92
CA LYS A 307 -21.68 31.49 -21.22
C LYS A 307 -22.28 30.66 -22.35
N ALA A 308 -22.01 29.35 -22.40
CA ALA A 308 -22.54 28.46 -23.44
C ALA A 308 -24.07 28.42 -23.44
N ILE A 309 -24.70 28.42 -22.26
CA ILE A 309 -26.17 28.46 -22.13
C ILE A 309 -26.72 29.78 -22.65
N ILE A 310 -26.07 30.91 -22.34
CA ILE A 310 -26.48 32.23 -22.84
C ILE A 310 -26.39 32.26 -24.37
N ILE A 311 -25.25 31.88 -24.94
CA ILE A 311 -25.03 31.84 -26.39
C ILE A 311 -26.04 30.88 -27.06
N GLY A 312 -26.21 29.68 -26.51
CA GLY A 312 -27.18 28.69 -26.99
C GLY A 312 -28.62 29.21 -26.95
N SER A 313 -28.98 29.96 -25.91
CA SER A 313 -30.31 30.58 -25.80
C SER A 313 -30.53 31.66 -26.85
N ILE A 314 -29.52 32.48 -27.14
CA ILE A 314 -29.57 33.49 -28.21
C ILE A 314 -29.75 32.82 -29.57
N ILE A 315 -28.96 31.78 -29.87
CA ILE A 315 -29.06 31.03 -31.13
C ILE A 315 -30.43 30.36 -31.26
N LEU A 316 -30.94 29.77 -30.18
CA LEU A 316 -32.27 29.14 -30.16
C LEU A 316 -33.37 30.16 -30.43
N PHE A 317 -33.31 31.33 -29.80
CA PHE A 317 -34.26 32.41 -30.02
C PHE A 317 -34.21 32.92 -31.48
N LEU A 318 -33.00 33.11 -32.03
CA LEU A 318 -32.80 33.48 -33.42
C LEU A 318 -33.37 32.41 -34.38
N LEU A 319 -33.20 31.14 -34.06
CA LEU A 319 -33.75 30.03 -34.84
C LEU A 319 -35.29 30.04 -34.83
N LEU A 320 -35.93 30.37 -33.70
CA LEU A 320 -37.39 30.53 -33.65
C LEU A 320 -37.87 31.70 -34.52
N ILE A 321 -37.21 32.86 -34.44
CA ILE A 321 -37.51 34.00 -35.30
C ILE A 321 -37.34 33.62 -36.77
N PHE A 322 -36.24 32.95 -37.10
CA PHE A 322 -35.95 32.50 -38.45
C PHE A 322 -37.04 31.56 -38.99
N LEU A 323 -37.47 30.57 -38.20
CA LEU A 323 -38.58 29.69 -38.56
C LEU A 323 -39.88 30.45 -38.74
N PHE A 324 -40.15 31.46 -37.90
CA PHE A 324 -41.33 32.30 -38.01
C PHE A 324 -41.34 33.13 -39.30
N ILE A 325 -40.23 33.79 -39.64
CA ILE A 325 -40.11 34.54 -40.91
C ILE A 325 -40.26 33.58 -42.09
N LYS A 326 -39.63 32.41 -42.03
CA LYS A 326 -39.73 31.39 -43.08
C LYS A 326 -41.17 30.90 -43.28
N TYR A 327 -41.93 30.78 -42.19
CA TYR A 327 -43.36 30.48 -42.24
C TYR A 327 -44.14 31.59 -42.95
N ILE A 328 -43.89 32.86 -42.63
CA ILE A 328 -44.53 34.01 -43.29
C ILE A 328 -44.19 34.03 -44.79
N VAL A 329 -42.92 33.92 -45.17
CA VAL A 329 -42.50 33.92 -46.58
C VAL A 329 -43.19 32.79 -47.35
N LYS A 330 -43.27 31.59 -46.77
CA LYS A 330 -44.01 30.47 -47.38
C LYS A 330 -45.49 30.76 -47.53
N LYS A 331 -46.12 31.40 -46.53
CA LYS A 331 -47.56 31.67 -46.54
C LYS A 331 -47.97 32.76 -47.53
N TYR A 332 -47.16 33.80 -47.71
CA TYR A 332 -47.54 34.99 -48.47
C TYR A 332 -46.83 35.17 -49.81
N MET A 333 -45.71 34.49 -50.06
CA MET A 333 -44.93 34.64 -51.30
C MET A 333 -44.83 33.37 -52.14
N SER A 334 -45.53 32.28 -51.79
CA SER A 334 -45.38 30.98 -52.47
C SER A 334 -45.65 31.00 -53.98
N GLU A 335 -46.48 31.93 -54.45
CA GLU A 335 -46.84 32.08 -55.87
C GLU A 335 -46.03 33.16 -56.59
N ASN A 336 -45.11 33.82 -55.88
CA ASN A 336 -44.32 34.93 -56.39
C ASN A 336 -42.96 34.44 -56.91
N GLU A 337 -42.52 34.90 -58.07
CA GLU A 337 -41.25 34.47 -58.70
C GLU A 337 -40.03 34.73 -57.80
N LEU A 338 -40.12 35.73 -56.91
CA LEU A 338 -39.09 36.10 -55.96
C LEU A 338 -38.95 35.13 -54.76
N TYR A 339 -39.85 34.16 -54.61
CA TYR A 339 -39.84 33.21 -53.49
C TYR A 339 -38.52 32.45 -53.34
N TYR A 340 -38.02 31.91 -54.45
CA TYR A 340 -36.79 31.11 -54.47
C TYR A 340 -35.59 31.94 -53.98
N SER A 341 -35.43 33.15 -54.52
CA SER A 341 -34.33 34.05 -54.16
C SER A 341 -34.41 34.51 -52.70
N THR A 342 -35.62 34.83 -52.23
CA THR A 342 -35.86 35.27 -50.84
C THR A 342 -35.52 34.16 -49.83
N ASN A 343 -35.97 32.93 -50.06
CA ASN A 343 -35.66 31.81 -49.18
C ASN A 343 -34.15 31.48 -49.14
N LYS A 344 -33.45 31.59 -50.28
CA LYS A 344 -32.00 31.39 -50.35
C LYS A 344 -31.24 32.48 -49.58
N ALA A 345 -31.61 33.75 -49.76
CA ALA A 345 -31.02 34.87 -49.04
C ALA A 345 -31.25 34.78 -47.52
N LEU A 346 -32.45 34.34 -47.11
CA LEU A 346 -32.81 34.14 -45.71
C LEU A 346 -31.94 33.06 -45.05
N ASN A 347 -31.79 31.87 -45.66
CA ASN A 347 -30.91 30.82 -45.14
C ASN A 347 -29.45 31.31 -45.03
N PHE A 348 -28.95 32.01 -46.05
CA PHE A 348 -27.58 32.56 -46.05
C PHE A 348 -27.37 33.58 -44.92
N THR A 349 -28.33 34.49 -44.74
CA THR A 349 -28.29 35.50 -43.67
C THR A 349 -28.30 34.86 -42.29
N PHE A 350 -29.14 33.85 -42.08
CA PHE A 350 -29.19 33.12 -40.81
C PHE A 350 -27.86 32.42 -40.49
N ILE A 351 -27.29 31.69 -41.44
CA ILE A 351 -26.00 31.01 -41.26
C ILE A 351 -24.90 32.04 -40.95
N THR A 352 -24.90 33.18 -41.66
CA THR A 352 -23.92 34.25 -41.46
C THR A 352 -24.04 34.87 -40.06
N ILE A 353 -25.26 35.16 -39.58
CA ILE A 353 -25.48 35.71 -38.24
C ILE A 353 -25.07 34.70 -37.17
N VAL A 354 -25.45 33.43 -37.32
CA VAL A 354 -25.04 32.36 -36.37
C VAL A 354 -23.51 32.23 -36.33
N PHE A 355 -22.84 32.31 -37.48
CA PHE A 355 -21.38 32.30 -37.54
C PHE A 355 -20.76 33.47 -36.76
N PHE A 356 -21.29 34.69 -36.90
CA PHE A 356 -20.81 35.84 -36.13
C PHE A 356 -21.06 35.70 -34.63
N ILE A 357 -22.19 35.11 -34.22
CA ILE A 357 -22.50 34.85 -32.81
C ILE A 357 -21.56 33.80 -32.21
N LEU A 358 -21.11 32.80 -32.98
CA LEU A 358 -20.15 31.79 -32.50
C LEU A 358 -18.71 32.31 -32.42
N LEU A 359 -18.42 33.43 -33.08
CA LEU A 359 -17.08 34.02 -33.12
C LEU A 359 -16.84 34.99 -31.95
N PHE A 360 -17.89 35.40 -31.26
CA PHE A 360 -17.90 36.38 -30.17
C PHE A 360 -18.42 35.74 -28.88
#